data_AF-A0AAD3ZDT0-F1
#
_entry.id   AF-A0AAD3ZDT0-F1
#
_cell.length_a   1.000
_cell.length_b   1.000
_cell.length_c   1.000
_cell.angle_alpha   90.00
_cell.angle_beta   90.00
_cell.angle_gamma   90.00
#
_symmetry.space_group_name_H-M   'P 1'
#
loop_
_entity.id
_entity.type
_entity.pdbx_description
1 polymer ?
#
loop_
_entity_poly.entity_id
_entity_poly.type
_entity_poly.pdbx_seq_one_letter_code
_entity_poly.pdbx_strand_id
1 'polypeptide(L)'
;DGLPDDTTFEFVSHRFTERARALILSRHPDTGLPMSERGRQLRTGQFGYQKYVYPTDELRQVKQEIIDTVREILPEGRIDYFV
;
A
#
# COMPACT_ATOMS: atom_id res chain seq x y z
N ASP A 1 9.28 13.31 23.89
CA ASP A 1 9.21 11.85 24.09
C ASP A 1 9.45 11.16 22.77
N GLY A 2 10.53 10.38 22.67
CA GLY A 2 10.88 9.62 21.47
C GLY A 2 10.10 8.30 21.42
N LEU A 3 10.06 7.67 20.24
CA LEU A 3 9.56 6.30 20.09
C LEU A 3 10.55 5.30 20.71
N PRO A 4 10.08 4.12 21.17
CA PRO A 4 10.96 3.05 21.66
C PRO A 4 12.00 2.62 20.61
N ASP A 5 13.20 2.25 21.07
CA ASP A 5 14.34 1.83 20.22
C ASP A 5 14.04 0.58 19.36
N ASP A 6 13.00 -0.19 19.69
CA ASP A 6 12.57 -1.38 18.96
C ASP A 6 11.36 -1.15 18.04
N THR A 7 11.00 0.10 17.78
CA THR A 7 9.85 0.43 16.94
C THR A 7 10.03 -0.10 15.52
N THR A 8 9.03 -0.86 15.06
CA THR A 8 9.00 -1.40 13.70
C THR A 8 7.93 -0.74 12.82
N PHE A 9 8.18 -0.76 11.52
CA PHE A 9 7.29 -0.22 10.49
C PHE A 9 6.96 -1.27 9.44
N GLU A 10 5.68 -1.37 9.13
CA GLU A 10 5.13 -2.21 8.09
C GLU A 10 4.37 -1.32 7.10
N PHE A 11 4.82 -1.28 5.84
CA PHE A 11 4.19 -0.47 4.82
C PHE A 11 3.38 -1.32 3.86
N VAL A 12 2.14 -0.91 3.65
CA VAL A 12 1.19 -1.65 2.84
C VAL A 12 0.53 -0.70 1.84
N SER A 13 0.85 -0.87 0.57
CA SER A 13 0.26 -0.10 -0.50
C SER A 13 -1.22 -0.45 -0.71
N HIS A 14 -1.99 0.56 -1.13
CA HIS A 14 -3.40 0.37 -1.44
C HIS A 14 -3.58 -0.67 -2.55
N ARG A 15 -4.46 -1.65 -2.28
CA ARG A 15 -4.82 -2.73 -3.20
C ARG A 15 -6.28 -3.11 -3.01
N PHE A 16 -6.90 -3.60 -4.05
CA PHE A 16 -8.29 -4.09 -3.98
C PHE A 16 -8.54 -5.23 -4.96
N THR A 17 -9.56 -6.03 -4.68
CA THR A 17 -10.10 -7.03 -5.61
C THR A 17 -11.34 -6.46 -6.29
N GLU A 18 -11.76 -7.03 -7.41
CA GLU A 18 -13.00 -6.59 -8.08
C GLU A 18 -14.22 -6.73 -7.17
N ARG A 19 -14.27 -7.82 -6.39
CA ARG A 19 -15.33 -8.02 -5.39
C ARG A 19 -15.34 -6.92 -4.33
N ALA A 20 -14.17 -6.52 -3.82
CA ALA A 20 -14.09 -5.45 -2.82
C ALA A 20 -14.50 -4.10 -3.42
N ARG A 21 -14.06 -3.81 -4.65
CA ARG A 21 -14.43 -2.60 -5.40
C ARG A 21 -15.95 -2.47 -5.55
N ALA A 22 -16.61 -3.51 -6.08
CA ALA A 22 -18.07 -3.51 -6.26
C ALA A 22 -18.81 -3.30 -4.93
N LEU A 23 -18.34 -3.95 -3.87
CA LEU A 23 -18.95 -3.86 -2.54
C LEU A 23 -18.81 -2.46 -1.92
N ILE A 24 -17.64 -1.84 -2.07
CA ILE A 24 -17.37 -0.50 -1.55
C ILE A 24 -18.22 0.52 -2.30
N LEU A 25 -18.25 0.48 -3.63
CA LEU A 25 -19.02 1.43 -4.44
C LEU A 25 -20.53 1.30 -4.21
N SER A 26 -21.03 0.09 -3.92
CA SER A 26 -22.43 -0.13 -3.58
C SER A 26 -22.81 0.41 -2.19
N ARG A 27 -21.90 0.35 -1.20
CA ARG A 27 -22.17 0.78 0.19
C ARG A 27 -21.85 2.24 0.43
N HIS A 28 -20.87 2.76 -0.30
CA HIS A 28 -20.34 4.11 -0.19
C HIS A 28 -20.25 4.73 -1.59
N PRO A 29 -21.40 5.08 -2.20
CA PRO A 29 -21.43 5.58 -3.58
C PRO A 29 -20.63 6.88 -3.75
N ASP A 30 -20.60 7.73 -2.72
CA ASP A 30 -19.88 9.01 -2.72
C ASP A 30 -18.44 8.90 -2.16
N THR A 31 -17.86 7.70 -2.19
CA THR A 31 -16.50 7.49 -1.68
C THR A 31 -15.46 8.24 -2.51
N GLY A 32 -14.56 8.96 -1.84
CA GLY A 32 -13.35 9.52 -2.45
C GLY A 32 -12.23 8.50 -2.66
N LEU A 33 -12.44 7.22 -2.32
CA LEU A 33 -11.42 6.19 -2.47
C LEU A 33 -11.12 5.92 -3.96
N PRO A 34 -9.85 5.92 -4.38
CA PRO A 34 -9.48 5.67 -5.77
C PRO A 34 -9.66 4.18 -6.12
N MET A 35 -10.84 3.86 -6.67
CA MET A 35 -11.28 2.51 -7.04
C MET A 35 -11.19 2.24 -8.55
N SER A 36 -10.57 3.12 -9.33
CA SER A 36 -10.38 2.91 -10.77
C SER A 36 -9.29 1.85 -11.02
N GLU A 37 -9.56 0.95 -11.97
CA GLU A 37 -8.56 0.01 -12.51
C GLU A 37 -7.55 0.71 -13.42
N ARG A 38 -7.91 1.85 -14.02
CA ARG A 38 -6.98 2.67 -14.79
C ARG A 38 -5.85 3.16 -13.88
N GLY A 39 -4.61 2.95 -14.30
CA GLY A 39 -3.43 3.23 -13.49
C GLY A 39 -3.15 2.16 -12.42
N ARG A 40 -3.75 0.98 -12.52
CA ARG A 40 -3.43 -0.18 -11.67
C ARG A 40 -2.83 -1.32 -12.49
N GLN A 41 -2.01 -2.11 -11.83
CA GLN A 41 -1.49 -3.37 -12.35
C GLN A 41 -2.26 -4.53 -11.71
N LEU A 42 -2.74 -5.48 -12.51
CA LEU A 42 -3.34 -6.71 -12.01
C LEU A 42 -2.23 -7.67 -11.56
N ARG A 43 -2.34 -8.21 -10.35
CA ARG A 43 -1.46 -9.27 -9.85
C ARG A 43 -2.26 -10.47 -9.39
N THR A 44 -1.80 -11.65 -9.80
CA THR A 44 -2.34 -12.94 -9.38
C THR A 44 -1.61 -13.41 -8.12
N GLY A 45 -2.35 -13.73 -7.08
CA GLY A 45 -1.82 -14.34 -5.86
C GLY A 45 -1.61 -15.85 -6.00
N GLN A 46 -0.93 -16.44 -5.02
CA GLN A 46 -0.57 -17.86 -4.99
C GLN A 46 -1.78 -18.81 -5.17
N PHE A 47 -2.97 -18.40 -4.74
CA PHE A 47 -4.20 -19.20 -4.81
C PHE A 47 -5.15 -18.73 -5.93
N GLY A 48 -4.63 -18.04 -6.95
CA GLY A 48 -5.41 -17.64 -8.14
C GLY A 48 -6.27 -16.38 -7.98
N TYR A 49 -6.35 -15.79 -6.78
CA TYR A 49 -7.05 -14.52 -6.59
C TYR A 49 -6.32 -13.37 -7.29
N GLN A 50 -7.07 -12.52 -7.96
CA GLN A 50 -6.53 -11.34 -8.63
C GLN A 50 -6.77 -10.09 -7.78
N LYS A 51 -5.78 -9.20 -7.77
CA LYS A 51 -5.84 -7.92 -7.08
C LYS A 51 -5.22 -6.81 -7.92
N TYR A 52 -5.80 -5.62 -7.84
CA TYR A 52 -5.28 -4.40 -8.41
C TYR A 52 -4.30 -3.78 -7.41
N VAL A 53 -3.08 -3.51 -7.87
CA VAL A 53 -2.01 -2.84 -7.12
C VAL A 53 -1.51 -1.64 -7.93
N TYR A 54 -0.73 -0.74 -7.32
CA TYR A 54 -0.02 0.28 -8.08
C TYR A 54 1.00 -0.35 -9.06
N PRO A 55 1.31 0.31 -10.18
CA PRO A 55 2.39 -0.10 -11.08
C PRO A 55 3.72 -0.26 -10.35
N THR A 56 4.54 -1.19 -10.83
CA THR A 56 5.79 -1.55 -10.15
C THR A 56 6.76 -0.37 -10.01
N ASP A 57 6.83 0.52 -11.02
CA ASP A 57 7.72 1.67 -10.98
C ASP A 57 7.24 2.74 -10.01
N GLU A 58 5.92 3.02 -9.98
CA GLU A 58 5.31 3.93 -9.00
C GLU A 58 5.53 3.41 -7.56
N LEU A 59 5.31 2.11 -7.32
CA LEU A 59 5.57 1.51 -6.01
C LEU A 59 7.04 1.61 -5.61
N ARG A 60 7.97 1.46 -6.56
CA ARG A 60 9.40 1.58 -6.27
C ARG A 60 9.75 3.01 -5.83
N GLN A 61 9.20 4.02 -6.51
CA GLN A 61 9.39 5.42 -6.14
C GLN A 61 8.84 5.71 -4.74
N VAL A 62 7.57 5.37 -4.49
CA VAL A 62 6.93 5.58 -3.19
C VAL A 62 7.66 4.85 -2.06
N LYS A 63 8.11 3.62 -2.32
CA LYS A 63 8.91 2.85 -1.36
C LYS A 63 10.21 3.58 -1.01
N GLN A 64 10.92 4.10 -2.00
CA GLN A 64 12.17 4.81 -1.78
C GLN A 64 11.94 6.07 -0.92
N GLU A 65 10.97 6.90 -1.30
CA GLU A 65 10.62 8.13 -0.58
C GLU A 65 10.23 7.85 0.89
N ILE A 66 9.41 6.81 1.13
CA ILE A 66 9.02 6.42 2.49
C ILE A 66 10.22 5.93 3.31
N ILE A 67 11.07 5.08 2.73
CA ILE A 67 12.26 4.57 3.44
C ILE A 67 13.20 5.71 3.83
N ASP A 68 13.44 6.65 2.92
CA ASP A 68 14.31 7.79 3.17
C ASP A 68 13.73 8.69 4.27
N THR A 69 12.41 8.95 4.21
CA THR A 69 11.69 9.73 5.25
C THR A 69 11.79 9.07 6.63
N VAL A 70 11.59 7.74 6.70
CA VAL A 70 11.68 7.01 7.97
C VAL A 70 13.09 7.11 8.55
N ARG A 71 14.13 6.96 7.73
CA ARG A 71 15.52 7.06 8.17
C ARG A 71 15.90 8.46 8.65
N GLU A 72 15.30 9.49 8.07
CA GLU A 72 15.53 10.88 8.48
C GLU A 72 14.86 11.19 9.82
N ILE A 73 13.60 10.78 10.00
CA ILE A 73 12.79 11.17 11.16
C ILE A 73 13.02 10.21 12.34
N LEU A 74 13.22 8.92 12.06
CA LEU A 74 13.24 7.82 13.02
C LEU A 74 14.44 6.89 12.73
N PRO A 75 15.68 7.33 12.99
CA PRO A 75 16.90 6.60 12.61
C PRO A 75 17.02 5.21 13.25
N GLU A 76 16.46 5.03 14.45
CA GLU A 76 16.43 3.74 15.16
C GLU A 76 15.26 2.84 14.73
N GLY A 77 14.33 3.37 13.93
CA GLY A 77 13.16 2.64 13.45
C GLY A 77 13.53 1.56 12.44
N ARG A 78 13.03 0.33 12.64
CA ARG A 78 13.24 -0.77 11.69
C ARG A 78 12.07 -0.93 10.74
N ILE A 79 12.36 -1.01 9.44
CA ILE A 79 11.33 -1.33 8.44
C ILE A 79 11.35 -2.85 8.21
N ASP A 80 10.28 -3.52 8.61
CA ASP A 80 10.18 -4.97 8.49
C ASP A 80 9.80 -5.38 7.05
N TYR A 81 8.81 -4.70 6.43
CA TYR A 81 8.46 -4.94 5.03
C TYR A 81 7.70 -3.79 4.35
N PHE A 82 7.66 -3.86 3.02
CA PHE A 82 6.85 -3.00 2.14
C PHE A 82 6.19 -3.87 1.07
N VAL A 83 4.85 -3.82 0.96
CA VAL A 83 4.06 -4.66 0.02
C VAL A 83 3.01 -3.92 -0.80
#